data_AF-A0A9D4P817-F1
#
_entry.id   AF-A0A9D4P817-F1
#
_cell.length_a   1.000
_cell.length_b   1.000
_cell.length_c   1.000
_cell.angle_alpha   90.00
_cell.angle_beta   90.00
_cell.angle_gamma   90.00
#
_symmetry.space_group_name_H-M   'P 1'
#
loop_
_entity.id
_entity.type
_entity.pdbx_description
1 polymer ?
#
loop_
_entity_poly.entity_id
_entity_poly.type
_entity_poly.pdbx_seq_one_letter_code
_entity_poly.pdbx_strand_id
1 'polypeptide(L)'
;MNRHPKPSAILVGDEIGQLKRIDLKKNETQIIELIPDEAKHPSKSIVSIHPLNKVHSNSTELYFLIARKDHEIFVYDATTHEVRPIKYINENKTPLIGSRCIDDQNIVIGFKDGSIKRINVENDLCFARYKPNLKAINLLGIDSSVTSFATSPTPSRKRKRIDDSFSIKTSKTANEISNEQQNILSIFQPNWNVDNTHLTCFEALKDKLAIGGFNSDLKVFDLNTGRSVFNAKPVNTDWLGIRHDIWISDIEWIGSENGNDSHLLATCSRSEPYIRIYDIKQQQRKPTMIINLKHLNNDHSSNPLSFTSLCSLPSLSHYGQASSSLIVGTTSGRMITVDLRMKTNGSKILGSFKGFSGV
;
A
#
# COMPACT_ATOMS: atom_id res chain seq x y z
N MET A 1 16.99 27.69 -9.49
CA MET A 1 17.28 26.84 -8.30
C MET A 1 15.98 26.14 -7.92
N ASN A 2 15.75 24.91 -8.38
CA ASN A 2 14.60 24.12 -7.93
C ASN A 2 14.91 23.61 -6.52
N ARG A 3 14.45 24.34 -5.50
CA ARG A 3 14.48 23.86 -4.12
C ARG A 3 13.47 22.72 -4.03
N HIS A 4 13.95 21.48 -4.00
CA HIS A 4 13.11 20.35 -3.64
C HIS A 4 12.43 20.64 -2.28
N PRO A 5 11.15 20.29 -2.13
CA PRO A 5 10.45 20.49 -0.87
C PRO A 5 11.21 19.77 0.23
N LYS A 6 11.62 20.51 1.26
CA LYS A 6 12.25 19.88 2.44
C LYS A 6 11.19 19.05 3.15
N PRO A 7 11.48 17.79 3.51
CA PRO A 7 10.53 16.98 4.27
C PRO A 7 10.22 17.69 5.59
N SER A 8 8.93 17.77 5.93
CA SER A 8 8.46 18.41 7.16
C SER A 8 8.32 17.41 8.30
N ALA A 9 7.93 16.18 8.01
CA ALA A 9 7.70 15.15 9.01
C ALA A 9 7.91 13.75 8.42
N ILE A 10 8.08 12.77 9.32
CA ILE A 10 8.16 11.34 9.02
C ILE A 10 7.03 10.63 9.77
N LEU A 11 6.37 9.68 9.12
CA LEU A 11 5.41 8.77 9.76
C LEU A 11 6.05 7.41 9.96
N VAL A 12 5.87 6.84 11.15
CA VAL A 12 6.41 5.53 11.53
C VAL A 12 5.29 4.72 12.18
N GLY A 13 5.12 3.48 11.72
CA GLY A 13 4.22 2.52 12.35
C GLY A 13 4.98 1.57 13.26
N ASP A 14 4.36 1.20 14.38
CA ASP A 14 4.93 0.30 15.38
C ASP A 14 4.30 -1.10 15.31
N GLU A 15 5.00 -2.10 15.83
CA GLU A 15 4.56 -3.50 15.92
C GLU A 15 3.36 -3.67 16.85
N ILE A 16 3.14 -2.72 17.76
CA ILE A 16 2.00 -2.72 18.70
C ILE A 16 0.77 -1.94 18.20
N GLY A 17 0.82 -1.42 16.97
CA GLY A 17 -0.32 -0.73 16.33
C GLY A 17 -0.37 0.79 16.52
N GLN A 18 0.72 1.41 16.99
CA GLN A 18 0.80 2.86 17.16
C GLN A 18 1.38 3.56 15.93
N LEU A 19 0.80 4.69 15.55
CA LEU A 19 1.36 5.58 14.54
C LEU A 19 2.13 6.70 15.24
N LYS A 20 3.35 6.98 14.82
CA LYS A 20 4.19 8.07 15.34
C LYS A 20 4.51 9.03 14.20
N ARG A 21 4.32 10.32 14.44
CA ARG A 21 4.75 11.40 13.56
C ARG A 21 5.96 12.11 14.18
N ILE A 22 7.05 12.19 13.43
CA ILE A 22 8.27 12.88 13.83
C ILE A 22 8.37 14.15 13.00
N ASP A 23 8.22 15.33 13.63
CA ASP A 23 8.40 16.61 12.96
C ASP A 23 9.90 16.93 12.86
N LEU A 24 10.41 17.05 11.63
CA LEU A 24 11.83 17.26 11.38
C LEU A 24 12.29 18.69 11.64
N LYS A 25 11.37 19.66 11.64
CA LYS A 25 11.71 21.07 11.91
C LYS A 25 11.76 21.34 13.41
N LYS A 26 10.86 20.72 14.17
CA LYS A 26 10.76 20.88 15.62
C LYS A 26 11.55 19.84 16.40
N ASN A 27 11.93 18.74 15.75
CA ASN A 27 12.51 17.56 16.38
C ASN A 27 11.61 16.98 17.50
N GLU A 28 10.29 17.09 17.29
CA GLU A 28 9.26 16.63 18.23
C GLU A 28 8.63 15.34 17.70
N THR A 29 8.30 14.44 18.62
CA THR A 29 7.59 13.20 18.31
C THR A 29 6.16 13.27 18.85
N GLN A 30 5.20 13.02 17.97
CA GLN A 30 3.79 12.95 18.31
C GLN A 30 3.30 11.52 18.12
N ILE A 31 2.75 10.94 19.17
CA ILE A 31 2.08 9.64 19.10
C ILE A 31 0.64 9.90 18.68
N ILE A 32 0.21 9.21 17.64
CA ILE A 32 -1.13 9.26 17.07
C ILE A 32 -1.76 7.89 17.34
N GLU A 33 -2.77 7.88 18.18
CA GLU A 33 -3.56 6.67 18.45
C GLU A 33 -4.61 6.52 17.35
N LEU A 34 -4.61 5.37 16.67
CA LEU A 34 -5.57 5.09 15.60
C LEU A 34 -6.98 4.87 16.17
N ILE A 35 -7.05 4.22 17.34
CA ILE A 35 -8.26 4.03 18.13
C ILE A 35 -7.92 4.45 19.58
N PRO A 36 -8.66 5.41 20.16
CA PRO A 36 -8.44 5.84 21.54
C PRO A 36 -8.67 4.68 22.54
N ASP A 37 -7.87 4.64 23.60
CA ASP A 37 -7.97 3.69 24.72
C ASP A 37 -7.88 2.19 24.34
N GLU A 38 -7.33 1.89 23.17
CA GLU A 38 -7.19 0.52 22.70
C GLU A 38 -5.96 -0.20 23.31
N ALA A 39 -6.11 -1.46 23.70
CA ALA A 39 -5.01 -2.28 24.19
C ALA A 39 -3.96 -2.53 23.08
N LYS A 40 -2.70 -2.19 23.39
CA LYS A 40 -1.52 -2.37 22.54
C LYS A 40 -1.19 -3.85 22.41
N HIS A 41 -1.10 -4.37 21.18
CA HIS A 41 -0.86 -5.80 20.96
C HIS A 41 -0.18 -6.09 19.61
N PRO A 42 0.73 -7.08 19.50
CA PRO A 42 1.41 -7.42 18.24
C PRO A 42 0.50 -7.89 17.10
N SER A 43 -0.72 -8.34 17.40
CA SER A 43 -1.72 -8.66 16.37
C SER A 43 -2.23 -7.42 15.63
N LYS A 44 -1.94 -6.23 16.16
CA LYS A 44 -2.41 -4.92 15.70
C LYS A 44 -1.30 -4.14 14.99
N SER A 45 -0.16 -4.77 14.72
CA SER A 45 0.98 -4.15 14.07
C SER A 45 0.58 -3.39 12.80
N ILE A 46 1.12 -2.19 12.62
CA ILE A 46 0.95 -1.47 11.36
C ILE A 46 1.80 -2.17 10.31
N VAL A 47 1.14 -2.65 9.25
CA VAL A 47 1.78 -3.43 8.18
C VAL A 47 2.09 -2.58 6.95
N SER A 48 1.36 -1.48 6.75
CA SER A 48 1.66 -0.54 5.66
C SER A 48 1.19 0.86 5.95
N ILE A 49 1.98 1.84 5.49
CA ILE A 49 1.62 3.25 5.42
C ILE A 49 1.87 3.67 3.96
N HIS A 50 0.84 4.12 3.26
CA HIS A 50 0.95 4.50 1.86
C HIS A 50 0.29 5.85 1.59
N PRO A 51 0.97 6.78 0.90
CA PRO A 51 0.36 8.05 0.54
C PRO A 51 -0.79 7.86 -0.44
N LEU A 52 -1.87 8.62 -0.26
CA LEU A 52 -3.03 8.58 -1.16
C LEU A 52 -2.78 9.33 -2.47
N ASN A 53 -1.93 10.36 -2.48
CA ASN A 53 -1.80 11.30 -3.60
C ASN A 53 -0.62 11.03 -4.55
N LYS A 54 -0.29 9.77 -4.87
CA LYS A 54 0.72 9.49 -5.91
C LYS A 54 0.30 9.92 -7.33
N VAL A 55 -0.99 10.23 -7.55
CA VAL A 55 -1.53 10.49 -8.89
C VAL A 55 -1.29 11.93 -9.40
N HIS A 56 -1.04 12.90 -8.51
CA HIS A 56 -0.89 14.31 -8.91
C HIS A 56 0.38 14.93 -8.30
N SER A 57 1.39 15.12 -9.13
CA SER A 57 2.78 15.51 -8.81
C SER A 57 2.99 16.86 -8.10
N ASN A 58 1.92 17.60 -7.78
CA ASN A 58 2.03 18.95 -7.23
C ASN A 58 1.33 19.16 -5.88
N SER A 59 0.62 18.16 -5.33
CA SER A 59 0.02 18.29 -3.99
C SER A 59 0.96 17.71 -2.94
N THR A 60 1.25 18.46 -1.88
CA THR A 60 1.81 17.89 -0.65
C THR A 60 0.98 16.68 -0.24
N GLU A 61 1.61 15.55 0.05
CA GLU A 61 0.90 14.34 0.49
C GLU A 61 0.21 14.61 1.82
N LEU A 62 -1.09 14.91 1.77
CA LEU A 62 -1.87 15.26 2.95
C LEU A 62 -2.50 14.04 3.60
N TYR A 63 -2.80 13.01 2.82
CA TYR A 63 -3.53 11.84 3.29
C TYR A 63 -2.70 10.58 3.13
N PHE A 64 -2.72 9.76 4.18
CA PHE A 64 -2.03 8.48 4.24
C PHE A 64 -3.02 7.36 4.55
N LEU A 65 -2.95 6.29 3.77
CA LEU A 65 -3.64 5.04 4.03
C LEU A 65 -2.78 4.20 4.97
N ILE A 66 -3.34 3.79 6.10
CA ILE A 66 -2.67 3.01 7.13
C ILE A 66 -3.41 1.69 7.26
N ALA A 67 -2.68 0.59 7.26
CA ALA A 67 -3.26 -0.75 7.41
C ALA A 67 -2.66 -1.46 8.60
N ARG A 68 -3.52 -2.10 9.40
CA ARG A 68 -3.13 -2.96 10.52
C ARG A 68 -3.35 -4.43 10.18
N LYS A 69 -2.60 -5.27 10.89
CA LYS A 69 -2.61 -6.72 10.70
C LYS A 69 -3.96 -7.38 11.03
N ASP A 70 -4.78 -6.75 11.88
CA ASP A 70 -6.12 -7.18 12.31
C ASP A 70 -7.26 -6.73 11.38
N HIS A 71 -6.94 -6.42 10.12
CA HIS A 71 -7.89 -6.05 9.06
C HIS A 71 -8.43 -4.63 9.15
N GLU A 72 -8.01 -3.83 10.11
CA GLU A 72 -8.41 -2.43 10.19
C GLU A 72 -7.58 -1.56 9.24
N ILE A 73 -8.26 -0.63 8.57
CA ILE A 73 -7.64 0.32 7.65
C ILE A 73 -8.11 1.72 8.03
N PHE A 74 -7.19 2.68 8.00
CA PHE A 74 -7.44 4.06 8.37
C PHE A 74 -6.94 5.02 7.30
N VAL A 75 -7.60 6.16 7.19
CA VAL A 75 -7.08 7.34 6.51
C VAL A 75 -6.60 8.32 7.58
N TYR A 76 -5.34 8.71 7.49
CA TYR A 76 -4.74 9.72 8.33
C TYR A 76 -4.52 11.01 7.53
N ASP A 77 -5.05 12.12 8.04
CA ASP A 77 -4.82 13.46 7.50
C ASP A 77 -3.67 14.14 8.24
N ALA A 78 -2.56 14.38 7.55
CA ALA A 78 -1.38 15.02 8.12
C ALA A 78 -1.56 16.51 8.44
N THR A 79 -2.62 17.16 7.95
CA THR A 79 -2.90 18.57 8.26
C THR A 79 -3.75 18.73 9.51
N THR A 80 -4.82 17.95 9.62
CA THR A 80 -5.76 18.01 10.74
C THR A 80 -5.40 17.05 11.87
N HIS A 81 -4.50 16.11 11.62
CA HIS A 81 -4.17 14.99 12.50
C HIS A 81 -5.37 14.07 12.79
N GLU A 82 -6.43 14.15 11.98
CA GLU A 82 -7.59 13.27 12.09
C GLU A 82 -7.28 11.89 11.53
N VAL A 83 -7.74 10.87 12.24
CA VAL A 83 -7.73 9.47 11.79
C VAL A 83 -9.17 9.05 11.56
N ARG A 84 -9.45 8.46 10.39
CA ARG A 84 -10.78 7.95 10.03
C ARG A 84 -10.69 6.48 9.66
N PRO A 85 -11.45 5.58 10.31
CA PRO A 85 -11.49 4.17 9.92
C PRO A 85 -12.25 4.00 8.60
N ILE A 86 -11.71 3.19 7.70
CA ILE A 86 -12.41 2.69 6.51
C ILE A 86 -13.13 1.41 6.92
N LYS A 87 -14.44 1.42 6.87
CA LYS A 87 -15.23 0.21 7.12
C LYS A 87 -15.25 -0.61 5.85
N TYR A 88 -15.03 -1.91 5.95
CA TYR A 88 -15.30 -2.82 4.85
C TYR A 88 -15.63 -4.22 5.34
N ILE A 89 -16.32 -4.98 4.49
CA ILE A 89 -16.70 -6.35 4.81
C ILE A 89 -15.50 -7.26 4.53
N ASN A 90 -14.95 -7.88 5.57
CA ASN A 90 -13.90 -8.87 5.41
C ASN A 90 -14.34 -10.24 5.91
N GLU A 91 -14.26 -11.23 5.01
CA GLU A 91 -14.52 -12.64 5.32
C GLU A 91 -13.23 -13.44 5.59
N ASN A 92 -12.06 -12.85 5.30
CA ASN A 92 -10.77 -13.53 5.43
C ASN A 92 -10.29 -13.52 6.89
N LYS A 93 -9.83 -14.67 7.36
CA LYS A 93 -9.30 -14.86 8.72
C LYS A 93 -7.78 -14.69 8.83
N THR A 94 -7.08 -14.65 7.70
CA THR A 94 -5.60 -14.56 7.68
C THR A 94 -5.14 -13.11 7.73
N PRO A 95 -4.04 -12.80 8.44
CA PRO A 95 -3.61 -11.44 8.71
C PRO A 95 -3.39 -10.60 7.44
N LEU A 96 -3.60 -9.30 7.59
CA LEU A 96 -3.33 -8.32 6.54
C LEU A 96 -1.82 -8.19 6.30
N ILE A 97 -1.41 -8.14 5.04
CA ILE A 97 -0.02 -7.86 4.63
C ILE A 97 0.16 -6.38 4.30
N GLY A 98 -0.88 -5.73 3.78
CA GLY A 98 -0.84 -4.30 3.51
C GLY A 98 -2.04 -3.82 2.71
N SER A 99 -2.09 -2.52 2.50
CA SER A 99 -3.01 -1.85 1.58
C SER A 99 -2.27 -0.87 0.68
N ARG A 100 -2.81 -0.66 -0.53
CA ARG A 100 -2.32 0.29 -1.53
C ARG A 100 -3.48 1.00 -2.20
N CYS A 101 -3.32 2.28 -2.49
CA CYS A 101 -4.29 3.02 -3.29
C CYS A 101 -3.99 2.77 -4.77
N ILE A 102 -5.02 2.44 -5.55
CA ILE A 102 -4.90 2.38 -7.02
C ILE A 102 -5.25 3.73 -7.62
N ASP A 103 -6.43 4.20 -7.27
CA ASP A 103 -7.04 5.42 -7.77
C ASP A 103 -7.75 6.14 -6.62
N ASP A 104 -8.52 7.16 -6.95
CA ASP A 104 -9.17 8.03 -5.96
C ASP A 104 -10.33 7.36 -5.21
N GLN A 105 -10.76 6.19 -5.69
CA GLN A 105 -11.95 5.48 -5.21
C GLN A 105 -11.64 4.06 -4.78
N ASN A 106 -10.51 3.49 -5.19
CA ASN A 106 -10.22 2.08 -5.05
C ASN A 106 -8.91 1.84 -4.32
N ILE A 107 -9.00 0.95 -3.34
CA ILE A 107 -7.84 0.40 -2.65
C ILE A 107 -7.69 -1.08 -2.97
N VAL A 108 -6.45 -1.56 -2.93
CA VAL A 108 -6.12 -2.98 -2.96
C VAL A 108 -5.61 -3.38 -1.60
N ILE A 109 -6.08 -4.55 -1.17
CA ILE A 109 -5.74 -5.14 0.10
C ILE A 109 -5.22 -6.55 -0.15
N GLY A 110 -4.07 -6.87 0.42
CA GLY A 110 -3.45 -8.19 0.35
C GLY A 110 -3.44 -8.89 1.70
N PHE A 111 -3.75 -10.18 1.69
CA PHE A 111 -3.78 -11.03 2.87
C PHE A 111 -2.68 -12.09 2.81
N LYS A 112 -2.29 -12.62 3.98
CA LYS A 112 -1.21 -13.60 4.09
C LYS A 112 -1.48 -14.90 3.32
N ASP A 113 -2.75 -15.31 3.18
CA ASP A 113 -3.13 -16.46 2.36
C ASP A 113 -2.88 -16.28 0.86
N GLY A 114 -2.49 -15.08 0.42
CA GLY A 114 -2.33 -14.75 -0.99
C GLY A 114 -3.56 -14.16 -1.63
N SER A 115 -4.68 -14.05 -0.91
CA SER A 115 -5.87 -13.41 -1.45
C SER A 115 -5.65 -11.90 -1.55
N ILE A 116 -6.12 -11.34 -2.66
CA ILE A 116 -6.03 -9.91 -2.97
C ILE A 116 -7.39 -9.42 -3.42
N LYS A 117 -7.88 -8.40 -2.74
CA LYS A 117 -9.19 -7.81 -2.96
C LYS A 117 -9.04 -6.33 -3.33
N ARG A 118 -9.79 -5.90 -4.34
CA ARG A 118 -10.02 -4.49 -4.64
C ARG A 118 -11.31 -4.06 -3.95
N ILE A 119 -11.25 -2.95 -3.24
CA ILE A 119 -12.39 -2.37 -2.54
C ILE A 119 -12.63 -0.98 -3.09
N ASN A 120 -13.87 -0.72 -3.47
CA ASN A 120 -14.35 0.62 -3.76
C ASN A 120 -14.74 1.31 -2.44
N VAL A 121 -14.06 2.41 -2.15
CA VAL A 121 -14.17 3.24 -0.94
C VAL A 121 -14.62 4.66 -1.35
N GLU A 122 -15.44 4.77 -2.39
CA GLU A 122 -15.98 6.02 -2.95
C GLU A 122 -16.38 7.03 -1.86
N ASN A 123 -17.10 6.61 -0.82
CA ASN A 123 -17.52 7.50 0.25
C ASN A 123 -16.33 7.91 1.15
N ASP A 124 -15.59 6.98 1.76
CA ASP A 124 -14.60 7.37 2.79
C ASP A 124 -13.36 8.08 2.21
N LEU A 125 -12.98 7.81 0.95
CA LEU A 125 -11.86 8.49 0.29
C LEU A 125 -12.25 9.85 -0.30
N CYS A 126 -13.43 9.97 -0.91
CA CYS A 126 -13.89 11.27 -1.40
C CYS A 126 -14.21 12.23 -0.25
N PHE A 127 -14.77 11.77 0.88
CA PHE A 127 -14.97 12.61 2.07
C PHE A 127 -13.67 13.01 2.77
N ALA A 128 -12.60 12.20 2.66
CA ALA A 128 -11.28 12.58 3.14
C ALA A 128 -10.69 13.72 2.31
N ARG A 129 -10.81 13.67 0.98
CA ARG A 129 -10.20 14.65 0.06
C ARG A 129 -11.04 15.89 -0.22
N TYR A 130 -12.35 15.74 -0.31
CA TYR A 130 -13.30 16.82 -0.55
C TYR A 130 -14.14 16.96 0.70
N LYS A 131 -13.82 17.94 1.56
CA LYS A 131 -14.83 18.45 2.50
C LYS A 131 -15.93 19.07 1.64
N PRO A 132 -17.12 18.47 1.52
CA PRO A 132 -18.14 19.07 0.68
C PRO A 132 -18.49 20.42 1.27
N ASN A 133 -18.61 21.43 0.42
CA ASN A 133 -19.01 22.75 0.86
C ASN A 133 -20.48 22.66 1.31
N LEU A 134 -20.71 22.61 2.62
CA LEU A 134 -22.03 22.51 3.24
C LEU A 134 -23.01 23.56 2.71
N LYS A 135 -22.51 24.74 2.29
CA LYS A 135 -23.34 25.77 1.66
C LYS A 135 -23.89 25.36 0.29
N ALA A 136 -23.13 24.61 -0.50
CA ALA A 136 -23.56 24.13 -1.82
C ALA A 136 -24.52 22.94 -1.70
N ILE A 137 -24.31 22.05 -0.73
CA ILE A 137 -25.25 20.95 -0.43
C ILE A 137 -26.60 21.50 0.02
N ASN A 138 -26.59 22.48 0.93
CA ASN A 138 -27.82 23.13 1.40
C ASN A 138 -28.53 23.93 0.29
N LEU A 139 -27.79 24.43 -0.71
CA LEU A 139 -28.38 25.11 -1.87
C LEU A 139 -29.02 24.13 -2.87
N LEU A 140 -28.57 22.88 -2.89
CA LEU A 140 -29.05 21.81 -3.78
C LEU A 140 -30.16 20.96 -3.14
N GLY A 141 -30.51 21.20 -1.87
CA GLY A 141 -31.62 20.54 -1.18
C GLY A 141 -31.40 19.04 -0.93
N ILE A 142 -30.15 18.58 -0.89
CA ILE A 142 -29.82 17.19 -0.60
C ILE A 142 -29.68 17.06 0.93
N ASP A 143 -30.75 16.65 1.60
CA ASP A 143 -30.78 16.46 3.05
C ASP A 143 -29.87 15.30 3.47
N SER A 144 -28.75 15.62 4.13
CA SER A 144 -27.83 14.64 4.73
C SER A 144 -28.32 14.15 6.09
N SER A 145 -29.55 13.66 6.19
CA SER A 145 -30.07 13.11 7.44
C SER A 145 -29.87 11.60 7.51
N VAL A 146 -28.62 11.16 7.60
CA VAL A 146 -28.27 9.85 8.18
C VAL A 146 -27.03 10.05 9.05
N THR A 147 -27.25 10.53 10.28
CA THR A 147 -26.66 10.01 11.54
C THR A 147 -26.85 11.03 12.66
N SER A 148 -27.87 10.82 13.50
CA SER A 148 -27.80 11.14 14.93
C SER A 148 -28.81 10.28 15.69
N PHE A 149 -28.32 9.19 16.28
CA PHE A 149 -29.02 8.51 17.36
C PHE A 149 -28.70 9.24 18.67
N ALA A 150 -29.69 9.92 19.26
CA ALA A 150 -29.85 10.05 20.71
C ALA A 150 -31.23 10.65 21.07
N THR A 151 -32.03 9.82 21.77
CA THR A 151 -32.99 10.14 22.85
C THR A 151 -34.06 11.24 22.68
N SER A 152 -35.30 10.80 22.77
CA SER A 152 -36.58 11.53 22.98
C SER A 152 -36.57 12.49 24.21
N PRO A 153 -37.46 13.50 24.34
CA PRO A 153 -38.92 13.29 24.45
C PRO A 153 -39.84 14.30 23.72
N THR A 154 -41.04 13.81 23.38
CA THR A 154 -42.29 14.55 23.06
C THR A 154 -42.71 15.54 24.18
N PRO A 155 -43.61 16.55 24.01
CA PRO A 155 -44.83 16.48 23.17
C PRO A 155 -45.42 17.77 22.52
N SER A 156 -46.34 17.50 21.58
CA SER A 156 -47.59 18.23 21.24
C SER A 156 -47.55 19.54 20.42
N ARG A 157 -48.13 19.50 19.20
CA ARG A 157 -49.41 20.19 18.88
C ARG A 157 -49.95 19.82 17.49
N LYS A 158 -51.26 19.55 17.47
CA LYS A 158 -52.10 19.26 16.30
C LYS A 158 -52.23 20.49 15.38
N ARG A 159 -52.21 20.30 14.05
CA ARG A 159 -53.18 20.95 13.15
C ARG A 159 -53.34 20.24 11.80
N LYS A 160 -54.58 19.77 11.62
CA LYS A 160 -55.39 19.37 10.45
C LYS A 160 -54.80 19.43 9.03
N ARG A 161 -55.00 18.28 8.34
CA ARG A 161 -55.18 18.05 6.90
C ARG A 161 -56.11 19.05 6.20
N ILE A 162 -55.77 19.36 4.95
CA ILE A 162 -56.71 19.29 3.81
C ILE A 162 -55.96 18.54 2.69
N ASP A 163 -56.53 17.42 2.28
CA ASP A 163 -56.15 16.64 1.11
C ASP A 163 -56.68 17.33 -0.14
N ASP A 164 -55.91 17.35 -1.23
CA ASP A 164 -56.51 17.17 -2.55
C ASP A 164 -55.54 16.47 -3.51
N SER A 165 -56.14 15.52 -4.20
CA SER A 165 -55.57 14.40 -4.94
C SER A 165 -54.96 14.79 -6.28
N PHE A 166 -53.72 14.34 -6.50
CA PHE A 166 -53.27 13.91 -7.83
C PHE A 166 -52.65 12.51 -7.71
N SER A 167 -53.35 11.55 -8.30
CA SER A 167 -53.01 10.13 -8.28
C SER A 167 -51.82 9.83 -9.20
N ILE A 168 -50.66 9.55 -8.63
CA ILE A 168 -49.61 8.79 -9.32
C ILE A 168 -49.65 7.37 -8.77
N LYS A 169 -49.90 6.43 -9.68
CA LYS A 169 -50.04 5.01 -9.42
C LYS A 169 -48.82 4.49 -8.68
N THR A 170 -49.07 3.94 -7.50
CA THR A 170 -48.14 3.17 -6.69
C THR A 170 -47.77 1.87 -7.38
N SER A 171 -46.57 1.78 -7.94
CA SER A 171 -45.85 0.51 -8.06
C SER A 171 -44.99 0.35 -6.81
N LYS A 172 -45.50 -0.45 -5.87
CA LYS A 172 -44.74 -0.95 -4.73
C LYS A 172 -43.66 -1.92 -5.20
N THR A 173 -42.63 -2.04 -4.35
CA THR A 173 -41.50 -2.99 -4.30
C THR A 173 -40.31 -2.77 -5.24
N ALA A 174 -39.47 -1.80 -4.86
CA ALA A 174 -38.00 -1.86 -5.01
C ALA A 174 -37.25 -1.13 -3.87
N ASN A 175 -37.97 -0.60 -2.86
CA ASN A 175 -37.39 -0.06 -1.63
C ASN A 175 -37.53 -1.12 -0.55
N GLU A 176 -36.61 -2.09 -0.54
CA GLU A 176 -36.21 -2.93 0.61
C GLU A 176 -35.18 -4.00 0.17
N ILE A 177 -34.23 -3.61 -0.69
CA ILE A 177 -32.96 -4.32 -0.87
C ILE A 177 -31.89 -3.34 -0.37
N SER A 178 -31.79 -3.13 0.94
CA SER A 178 -30.80 -3.82 1.79
C SER A 178 -29.37 -3.76 1.22
N ASN A 179 -28.60 -2.85 1.83
CA ASN A 179 -27.14 -2.81 1.98
C ASN A 179 -26.32 -2.08 0.91
N GLU A 180 -25.61 -1.07 1.42
CA GLU A 180 -24.32 -0.54 0.97
C GLU A 180 -23.35 -1.66 0.58
N GLN A 181 -23.56 -2.30 -0.56
CA GLN A 181 -22.60 -3.24 -1.12
C GLN A 181 -21.42 -2.42 -1.64
N GLN A 182 -20.42 -2.25 -0.79
CA GLN A 182 -19.08 -2.02 -1.28
C GLN A 182 -18.76 -3.12 -2.29
N ASN A 183 -18.49 -2.73 -3.53
CA ASN A 183 -18.11 -3.66 -4.59
C ASN A 183 -16.69 -4.17 -4.30
N ILE A 184 -16.60 -5.22 -3.50
CA ILE A 184 -15.35 -5.94 -3.25
C ILE A 184 -15.15 -6.91 -4.41
N LEU A 185 -14.09 -6.69 -5.18
CA LEU A 185 -13.69 -7.55 -6.29
C LEU A 185 -12.47 -8.37 -5.88
N SER A 186 -12.60 -9.70 -5.84
CA SER A 186 -11.47 -10.61 -5.63
C SER A 186 -10.65 -10.68 -6.92
N ILE A 187 -9.42 -10.17 -6.88
CA ILE A 187 -8.51 -10.16 -8.04
C ILE A 187 -7.76 -11.48 -8.13
N PHE A 188 -7.28 -11.96 -6.99
CA PHE A 188 -6.49 -13.18 -6.89
C PHE A 188 -6.84 -13.88 -5.58
N GLN A 189 -7.19 -15.16 -5.65
CA GLN A 189 -7.51 -15.95 -4.48
C GLN A 189 -6.94 -17.36 -4.65
N PRO A 190 -5.66 -17.55 -4.31
CA PRO A 190 -5.05 -18.86 -4.37
C PRO A 190 -5.49 -19.70 -3.17
N ASN A 191 -5.58 -21.01 -3.37
CA ASN A 191 -5.74 -21.97 -2.28
C ASN A 191 -4.35 -22.38 -1.77
N TRP A 192 -3.57 -21.42 -1.27
CA TRP A 192 -2.23 -21.72 -0.73
C TRP A 192 -2.30 -22.37 0.64
N ASN A 193 -1.36 -23.28 0.88
CA ASN A 193 -1.06 -23.70 2.24
C ASN A 193 -0.18 -22.62 2.88
N VAL A 194 -0.77 -21.81 3.77
CA VAL A 194 -0.16 -20.63 4.39
C VAL A 194 1.17 -20.94 5.11
N ASP A 195 1.34 -22.17 5.59
CA ASP A 195 2.56 -22.59 6.27
C ASP A 195 3.75 -22.70 5.30
N ASN A 196 3.49 -23.17 4.07
CA ASN A 196 4.53 -23.40 3.05
C ASN A 196 4.60 -22.29 1.99
N THR A 197 3.53 -21.55 1.78
CA THR A 197 3.43 -20.50 0.76
C THR A 197 2.49 -19.41 1.24
N HIS A 198 3.00 -18.20 1.37
CA HIS A 198 2.20 -17.06 1.81
C HIS A 198 2.68 -15.77 1.16
N LEU A 199 1.77 -14.81 1.06
CA LEU A 199 2.09 -13.47 0.58
C LEU A 199 2.90 -12.73 1.64
N THR A 200 3.93 -12.03 1.19
CA THR A 200 4.81 -11.23 2.05
C THR A 200 4.80 -9.77 1.64
N CYS A 201 4.63 -9.50 0.34
CA CYS A 201 4.64 -8.17 -0.23
C CYS A 201 3.80 -8.12 -1.51
N PHE A 202 3.26 -6.94 -1.79
CA PHE A 202 2.65 -6.61 -3.06
C PHE A 202 2.78 -5.11 -3.29
N GLU A 203 2.82 -4.71 -4.55
CA GLU A 203 2.90 -3.30 -4.93
C GLU A 203 1.97 -3.04 -6.12
N ALA A 204 1.17 -1.99 -6.01
CA ALA A 204 0.20 -1.60 -7.04
C ALA A 204 0.67 -0.32 -7.71
N LEU A 205 0.62 -0.30 -9.04
CA LEU A 205 0.90 0.88 -9.83
C LEU A 205 -0.09 0.99 -10.98
N LYS A 206 -0.92 2.04 -10.97
CA LYS A 206 -1.97 2.26 -11.96
C LYS A 206 -2.86 1.02 -12.08
N ASP A 207 -2.90 0.40 -13.25
CA ASP A 207 -3.68 -0.80 -13.57
C ASP A 207 -2.92 -2.11 -13.33
N LYS A 208 -1.71 -2.08 -12.76
CA LYS A 208 -0.89 -3.27 -12.53
C LYS A 208 -0.69 -3.55 -11.05
N LEU A 209 -0.70 -4.83 -10.71
CA LEU A 209 -0.47 -5.33 -9.37
C LEU A 209 0.63 -6.38 -9.41
N ALA A 210 1.74 -6.12 -8.75
CA ALA A 210 2.83 -7.05 -8.57
C ALA A 210 2.74 -7.71 -7.19
N ILE A 211 2.95 -9.03 -7.11
CA ILE A 211 2.83 -9.82 -5.88
C ILE A 211 4.06 -10.72 -5.70
N GLY A 212 4.45 -10.96 -4.46
CA GLY A 212 5.55 -11.84 -4.10
C GLY A 212 5.42 -12.38 -2.69
N GLY A 213 6.07 -13.51 -2.44
CA GLY A 213 5.82 -14.26 -1.23
C GLY A 213 6.97 -15.14 -0.78
N PHE A 214 6.70 -15.86 0.30
CA PHE A 214 7.40 -17.08 0.64
C PHE A 214 6.95 -18.20 -0.31
N ASN A 215 7.88 -18.85 -0.98
CA ASN A 215 7.67 -19.85 -2.03
C ASN A 215 6.72 -19.42 -3.17
N SER A 216 6.59 -18.12 -3.36
CA SER A 216 5.81 -17.53 -4.46
C SER A 216 6.67 -16.49 -5.18
N ASP A 217 7.05 -16.82 -6.41
CA ASP A 217 7.78 -15.92 -7.30
C ASP A 217 6.94 -14.68 -7.70
N LEU A 218 7.62 -13.70 -8.27
CA LEU A 218 6.99 -12.48 -8.79
C LEU A 218 5.91 -12.81 -9.83
N LYS A 219 4.69 -12.37 -9.56
CA LYS A 219 3.59 -12.38 -10.53
C LYS A 219 3.03 -10.97 -10.66
N VAL A 220 2.64 -10.61 -11.87
CA VAL A 220 1.99 -9.33 -12.16
C VAL A 220 0.62 -9.61 -12.76
N PHE A 221 -0.38 -8.90 -12.25
CA PHE A 221 -1.76 -8.96 -12.69
C PHE A 221 -2.18 -7.59 -13.22
N ASP A 222 -3.05 -7.60 -14.21
CA ASP A 222 -3.81 -6.42 -14.62
C ASP A 222 -5.05 -6.33 -13.71
N LEU A 223 -5.20 -5.20 -13.03
CA LEU A 223 -6.26 -4.90 -12.07
C LEU A 223 -7.63 -4.70 -12.75
N ASN A 224 -7.66 -4.36 -14.04
CA ASN A 224 -8.89 -4.18 -14.79
C ASN A 224 -9.45 -5.52 -15.25
N THR A 225 -8.58 -6.43 -15.70
CA THR A 225 -8.99 -7.73 -16.24
C THR A 225 -8.88 -8.88 -15.23
N GLY A 226 -8.15 -8.69 -14.12
CA GLY A 226 -7.81 -9.73 -13.15
C GLY A 226 -6.84 -10.79 -13.70
N ARG A 227 -6.33 -10.62 -14.93
CA ARG A 227 -5.50 -11.62 -15.60
C ARG A 227 -4.03 -11.46 -15.24
N SER A 228 -3.31 -12.58 -15.16
CA SER A 228 -1.85 -12.55 -15.00
C SER A 228 -1.20 -12.08 -16.30
N VAL A 229 -0.48 -10.97 -16.23
CA VAL A 229 0.31 -10.37 -17.33
C VAL A 229 1.71 -10.96 -17.36
N PHE A 230 2.28 -11.24 -16.18
CA PHE A 230 3.63 -11.76 -16.04
C PHE A 230 3.72 -12.76 -14.89
N ASN A 231 4.52 -13.81 -15.09
CA ASN A 231 4.83 -14.78 -14.06
C ASN A 231 6.31 -15.18 -14.20
N ALA A 232 7.12 -14.84 -13.20
CA ALA A 232 8.53 -15.18 -13.21
C ALA A 232 8.74 -16.70 -13.25
N LYS A 233 9.89 -17.11 -13.76
CA LYS A 233 10.33 -18.51 -13.69
C LYS A 233 11.02 -18.70 -12.33
N PRO A 234 10.65 -19.73 -11.55
CA PRO A 234 11.35 -20.04 -10.31
C PRO A 234 12.84 -20.21 -10.59
N VAL A 235 13.66 -19.50 -9.81
CA VAL A 235 15.13 -19.58 -9.88
C VAL A 235 15.69 -20.41 -8.72
N ASN A 236 14.82 -21.08 -7.95
CA ASN A 236 15.20 -21.71 -6.70
C ASN A 236 15.70 -23.14 -6.79
N THR A 237 16.24 -23.54 -7.94
CA THR A 237 16.84 -24.85 -8.11
C THR A 237 18.34 -24.68 -8.23
N ASP A 238 19.08 -25.29 -7.31
CA ASP A 238 20.54 -25.24 -7.35
C ASP A 238 21.10 -26.22 -8.40
N TRP A 239 22.41 -26.17 -8.65
CA TRP A 239 23.09 -27.07 -9.60
C TRP A 239 22.92 -28.57 -9.28
N LEU A 240 22.62 -28.91 -8.02
CA LEU A 240 22.27 -30.26 -7.56
C LEU A 240 20.82 -30.67 -7.87
N GLY A 241 20.00 -29.78 -8.46
CA GLY A 241 18.58 -30.03 -8.69
C GLY A 241 17.70 -29.89 -7.44
N ILE A 242 18.28 -29.47 -6.31
CA ILE A 242 17.55 -29.29 -5.04
C ILE A 242 16.84 -27.93 -5.07
N ARG A 243 15.54 -27.95 -4.70
CA ARG A 243 14.74 -26.74 -4.58
C ARG A 243 14.90 -26.13 -3.19
N HIS A 244 15.27 -24.86 -3.11
CA HIS A 244 15.36 -24.10 -1.87
C HIS A 244 14.18 -23.14 -1.71
N ASP A 245 13.92 -22.68 -0.49
CA ASP A 245 12.83 -21.73 -0.27
C ASP A 245 13.17 -20.34 -0.81
N ILE A 246 12.21 -19.75 -1.54
CA ILE A 246 12.31 -18.35 -1.95
C ILE A 246 11.55 -17.52 -0.94
N TRP A 247 12.14 -16.41 -0.49
CA TRP A 247 11.42 -15.44 0.32
C TRP A 247 11.57 -14.07 -0.29
N ILE A 248 10.63 -13.65 -1.15
CA ILE A 248 10.58 -12.26 -1.64
C ILE A 248 10.10 -11.39 -0.47
N SER A 249 10.86 -10.36 -0.10
CA SER A 249 10.49 -9.47 1.01
C SER A 249 9.81 -8.20 0.55
N ASP A 250 10.21 -7.67 -0.61
CA ASP A 250 9.65 -6.44 -1.13
C ASP A 250 9.73 -6.37 -2.65
N ILE A 251 8.85 -5.56 -3.24
CA ILE A 251 8.69 -5.35 -4.67
C ILE A 251 8.52 -3.85 -4.92
N GLU A 252 9.24 -3.32 -5.91
CA GLU A 252 9.18 -1.89 -6.23
C GLU A 252 9.20 -1.65 -7.74
N TRP A 253 8.34 -0.73 -8.20
CA TRP A 253 8.30 -0.30 -9.59
C TRP A 253 9.39 0.75 -9.88
N ILE A 254 10.29 0.43 -10.81
CA ILE A 254 11.36 1.36 -11.19
C ILE A 254 10.81 2.37 -12.21
N GLY A 255 11.10 3.66 -11.99
CA GLY A 255 10.81 4.74 -12.95
C GLY A 255 9.37 5.25 -12.95
N SER A 256 8.59 4.95 -11.90
CA SER A 256 7.17 5.28 -11.80
C SER A 256 6.88 6.78 -11.75
N GLU A 257 7.85 7.60 -11.34
CA GLU A 257 7.63 9.02 -11.04
C GLU A 257 7.55 9.92 -12.28
N ASN A 258 8.00 9.45 -13.44
CA ASN A 258 8.09 10.25 -14.66
C ASN A 258 6.81 10.22 -15.52
N GLY A 259 5.67 9.79 -14.98
CA GLY A 259 4.38 9.68 -15.70
C GLY A 259 4.31 8.54 -16.73
N ASN A 260 5.45 8.02 -17.17
CA ASN A 260 5.55 6.89 -18.11
C ASN A 260 4.99 5.58 -17.53
N ASP A 261 4.66 4.65 -18.43
CA ASP A 261 4.28 3.29 -18.06
C ASP A 261 5.53 2.51 -17.59
N SER A 262 5.67 2.37 -16.26
CA SER A 262 6.72 1.55 -15.66
C SER A 262 6.54 0.08 -16.04
N HIS A 263 7.64 -0.51 -16.49
CA HIS A 263 7.72 -1.91 -16.92
C HIS A 263 8.83 -2.67 -16.21
N LEU A 264 9.68 -1.96 -15.46
CA LEU A 264 10.77 -2.54 -14.69
C LEU A 264 10.34 -2.72 -13.24
N LEU A 265 10.55 -3.92 -12.72
CA LEU A 265 10.25 -4.30 -11.35
C LEU A 265 11.51 -4.78 -10.66
N ALA A 266 11.81 -4.24 -9.48
CA ALA A 266 12.83 -4.76 -8.60
C ALA A 266 12.20 -5.65 -7.52
N THR A 267 12.87 -6.74 -7.18
CA THR A 267 12.50 -7.60 -6.05
C THR A 267 13.71 -7.86 -5.18
N CYS A 268 13.54 -7.84 -3.86
CA CYS A 268 14.57 -8.26 -2.91
C CYS A 268 14.12 -9.49 -2.11
N SER A 269 15.08 -10.18 -1.51
CA SER A 269 14.82 -11.42 -0.79
C SER A 269 15.46 -11.44 0.60
N ARG A 270 14.83 -12.20 1.51
CA ARG A 270 15.42 -12.53 2.82
C ARG A 270 16.33 -13.75 2.79
N SER A 271 16.11 -14.69 1.88
CA SER A 271 16.88 -15.94 1.81
C SER A 271 18.14 -15.80 0.95
N GLU A 272 18.14 -14.91 -0.04
CA GLU A 272 19.24 -14.76 -0.98
C GLU A 272 19.79 -13.32 -1.03
N PRO A 273 21.12 -13.13 -1.17
CA PRO A 273 21.74 -11.82 -1.25
C PRO A 273 21.68 -11.24 -2.68
N TYR A 274 20.53 -11.40 -3.35
CA TYR A 274 20.30 -10.94 -4.72
C TYR A 274 19.16 -9.92 -4.80
N ILE A 275 19.38 -8.85 -5.55
CA ILE A 275 18.30 -8.02 -6.08
C ILE A 275 18.07 -8.45 -7.52
N ARG A 276 16.82 -8.75 -7.87
CA ARG A 276 16.44 -9.16 -9.22
C ARG A 276 15.60 -8.06 -9.86
N ILE A 277 15.88 -7.78 -11.11
CA ILE A 277 15.14 -6.82 -11.92
C ILE A 277 14.50 -7.56 -13.08
N TYR A 278 13.20 -7.36 -13.25
CA TYR A 278 12.39 -7.94 -14.30
C TYR A 278 11.87 -6.86 -15.22
N ASP A 279 11.85 -7.14 -16.52
CA ASP A 279 11.18 -6.33 -17.53
C ASP A 279 9.92 -7.06 -18.03
N ILE A 280 8.75 -6.53 -17.70
CA ILE A 280 7.47 -7.14 -18.09
C ILE A 280 7.21 -7.03 -19.59
N LYS A 281 7.82 -6.07 -20.31
CA LYS A 281 7.62 -5.88 -21.75
C LYS A 281 8.39 -6.90 -22.58
N GLN A 282 9.54 -7.33 -22.10
CA GLN A 282 10.36 -8.32 -22.82
C GLN A 282 9.77 -9.73 -22.79
N GLN A 283 8.72 -9.98 -21.99
CA GLN A 283 8.07 -11.28 -21.77
C GLN A 283 9.02 -12.41 -21.35
N GLN A 284 10.28 -12.08 -21.03
CA GLN A 284 11.24 -13.03 -20.53
C GLN A 284 10.92 -13.31 -19.06
N ARG A 285 10.64 -14.56 -18.75
CA ARG A 285 10.30 -14.99 -17.37
C ARG A 285 11.50 -14.98 -16.41
N LYS A 286 12.71 -14.78 -16.94
CA LYS A 286 13.96 -14.68 -16.15
C LYS A 286 14.25 -13.21 -15.82
N PRO A 287 14.97 -12.92 -14.72
CA PRO A 287 15.38 -11.56 -14.42
C PRO A 287 16.31 -11.02 -15.51
N THR A 288 16.01 -9.81 -15.99
CA THR A 288 16.82 -9.04 -16.94
C THR A 288 18.16 -8.66 -16.32
N MET A 289 18.18 -8.39 -15.01
CA MET A 289 19.40 -8.11 -14.27
C MET A 289 19.36 -8.76 -12.88
N ILE A 290 20.49 -9.33 -12.48
CA ILE A 290 20.74 -9.79 -11.12
C ILE A 290 21.87 -8.96 -10.52
N ILE A 291 21.69 -8.47 -9.30
CA ILE A 291 22.66 -7.71 -8.54
C ILE A 291 23.07 -8.57 -7.35
N ASN A 292 24.31 -9.04 -7.36
CA ASN A 292 24.87 -9.84 -6.28
C ASN A 292 25.51 -8.93 -5.23
N LEU A 293 24.98 -8.98 -4.02
CA LEU A 293 25.45 -8.19 -2.88
C LEU A 293 26.17 -9.04 -1.83
N LYS A 294 26.50 -10.31 -2.13
CA LYS A 294 27.18 -11.23 -1.20
C LYS A 294 28.49 -10.65 -0.63
N HIS A 295 29.23 -9.89 -1.44
CA HIS A 295 30.52 -9.29 -1.06
C HIS A 295 30.42 -8.21 0.03
N LEU A 296 29.22 -7.66 0.31
CA LEU A 296 29.02 -6.68 1.39
C LEU A 296 29.00 -7.33 2.78
N ASN A 297 28.93 -8.66 2.84
CA ASN A 297 29.04 -9.37 4.10
C ASN A 297 30.52 -9.49 4.48
N ASN A 298 31.01 -8.51 5.23
CA ASN A 298 32.39 -8.49 5.73
C ASN A 298 32.62 -9.55 6.82
N ASP A 299 31.56 -10.11 7.39
CA ASP A 299 31.65 -11.11 8.43
C ASP A 299 31.79 -12.48 7.77
N HIS A 300 32.86 -13.23 8.11
CA HIS A 300 33.05 -14.64 7.74
C HIS A 300 31.93 -15.57 8.25
N SER A 301 30.86 -15.01 8.82
CA SER A 301 29.64 -15.72 9.18
C SER A 301 28.94 -16.26 7.93
N SER A 302 28.49 -17.50 8.02
CA SER A 302 27.81 -18.25 6.96
C SER A 302 26.44 -17.68 6.54
N ASN A 303 25.96 -16.62 7.20
CA ASN A 303 24.60 -16.13 7.01
C ASN A 303 24.56 -15.08 5.89
N PRO A 304 23.81 -15.30 4.81
CA PRO A 304 23.69 -14.31 3.73
C PRO A 304 23.02 -13.03 4.22
N LEU A 305 23.30 -11.91 3.53
CA LEU A 305 22.58 -10.66 3.75
C LEU A 305 21.10 -10.85 3.41
N SER A 306 20.23 -10.62 4.39
CA SER A 306 18.78 -10.60 4.20
C SER A 306 18.30 -9.17 3.97
N PHE A 307 17.54 -8.98 2.90
CA PHE A 307 16.92 -7.70 2.58
C PHE A 307 15.48 -7.64 3.09
N THR A 308 15.02 -6.45 3.41
CA THR A 308 13.69 -6.23 4.01
C THR A 308 12.82 -5.31 3.20
N SER A 309 13.39 -4.27 2.59
CA SER A 309 12.64 -3.27 1.82
C SER A 309 13.43 -2.74 0.62
N LEU A 310 12.70 -2.20 -0.35
CA LEU A 310 13.16 -1.55 -1.55
C LEU A 310 12.56 -0.15 -1.65
N CYS A 311 13.32 0.77 -2.24
CA CYS A 311 12.82 2.09 -2.59
C CYS A 311 13.49 2.54 -3.87
N SER A 312 12.70 2.78 -4.92
CA SER A 312 13.22 3.35 -6.16
C SER A 312 13.43 4.85 -5.97
N LEU A 313 14.54 5.37 -6.48
CA LEU A 313 14.80 6.79 -6.43
C LEU A 313 14.52 7.42 -7.79
N PRO A 314 13.87 8.59 -7.83
CA PRO A 314 13.87 9.40 -9.02
C PRO A 314 15.30 9.75 -9.41
N SER A 315 15.49 9.96 -10.70
CA SER A 315 16.80 10.34 -11.20
C SER A 315 17.26 11.68 -10.62
N LEU A 316 18.13 11.59 -9.63
CA LEU A 316 19.04 12.66 -9.26
C LEU A 316 20.23 12.61 -10.20
N SER A 317 20.14 13.22 -11.37
CA SER A 317 21.35 13.73 -11.98
C SER A 317 21.19 15.22 -12.27
N HIS A 318 22.05 16.01 -11.64
CA HIS A 318 22.26 17.42 -11.95
C HIS A 318 22.81 17.66 -13.37
N TYR A 319 23.04 16.59 -14.15
CA TYR A 319 23.68 16.60 -15.47
C TYR A 319 22.77 16.10 -16.61
N GLY A 320 21.44 16.03 -16.41
CA GLY A 320 20.50 15.78 -17.51
C GLY A 320 20.45 14.33 -18.01
N GLN A 321 20.92 13.35 -17.23
CA GLN A 321 20.77 11.92 -17.54
C GLN A 321 19.90 11.19 -16.50
N ALA A 322 18.97 10.35 -16.95
CA ALA A 322 18.13 9.54 -16.07
C ALA A 322 18.95 8.46 -15.31
N SER A 323 19.47 8.79 -14.13
CA SER A 323 20.00 7.88 -13.12
C SER A 323 18.89 7.11 -12.39
N SER A 324 18.57 5.90 -12.83
CA SER A 324 17.74 4.99 -12.04
C SER A 324 18.60 4.37 -10.93
N SER A 325 18.38 4.78 -9.68
CA SER A 325 19.01 4.17 -8.50
C SER A 325 17.96 3.54 -7.60
N LEU A 326 18.40 2.60 -6.77
CA LEU A 326 17.57 1.82 -5.86
C LEU A 326 18.23 1.81 -4.48
N ILE A 327 17.45 2.01 -3.43
CA ILE A 327 17.88 1.79 -2.05
C ILE A 327 17.29 0.48 -1.55
N VAL A 328 18.11 -0.28 -0.81
CA VAL A 328 17.71 -1.55 -0.20
C VAL A 328 18.04 -1.53 1.29
N GLY A 329 17.05 -1.90 2.12
CA GLY A 329 17.21 -2.09 3.55
C GLY A 329 17.60 -3.53 3.90
N THR A 330 18.47 -3.71 4.89
CA THR A 330 18.85 -5.02 5.43
C THR A 330 18.25 -5.26 6.81
N THR A 331 18.16 -6.54 7.22
CA THR A 331 17.79 -6.93 8.59
C THR A 331 18.78 -6.44 9.65
N SER A 332 20.02 -6.12 9.25
CA SER A 332 21.08 -5.62 10.12
C SER A 332 21.08 -4.09 10.30
N GLY A 333 20.02 -3.39 9.85
CA GLY A 333 19.91 -1.94 9.98
C GLY A 333 20.86 -1.15 9.07
N ARG A 334 21.31 -1.77 7.96
CA ARG A 334 22.09 -1.10 6.93
C ARG A 334 21.18 -0.76 5.75
N MET A 335 21.43 0.37 5.12
CA MET A 335 20.82 0.73 3.83
C MET A 335 21.91 0.78 2.78
N ILE A 336 21.59 0.32 1.58
CA ILE A 336 22.55 0.20 0.46
C ILE A 336 21.92 0.85 -0.75
N THR A 337 22.60 1.83 -1.33
CA THR A 337 22.17 2.44 -2.61
C THR A 337 22.89 1.78 -3.76
N VAL A 338 22.14 1.49 -4.82
CA VAL A 338 22.58 0.76 -6.00
C VAL A 338 22.24 1.56 -7.27
N ASP A 339 23.16 1.65 -8.22
CA ASP A 339 22.90 2.24 -9.56
C ASP A 339 22.51 1.12 -10.54
N LEU A 340 21.43 1.34 -11.29
CA LEU A 340 20.89 0.35 -12.23
C LEU A 340 21.40 0.54 -13.68
N ARG A 341 22.11 1.63 -13.98
CA ARG A 341 22.57 1.94 -15.35
C ARG A 341 23.79 1.16 -15.80
N MET A 342 24.63 0.71 -14.85
CA MET A 342 25.92 0.12 -15.19
C MET A 342 25.78 -1.36 -15.55
N LYS A 343 26.09 -1.69 -16.82
CA LYS A 343 25.99 -3.06 -17.39
C LYS A 343 27.21 -3.94 -17.10
N THR A 344 28.26 -3.44 -16.46
CA THR A 344 29.51 -4.17 -16.22
C THR A 344 29.59 -4.73 -14.81
N ASN A 345 30.29 -5.85 -14.65
CA ASN A 345 30.42 -6.65 -13.41
C ASN A 345 31.16 -5.94 -12.24
N GLY A 346 31.37 -4.63 -12.31
CA GLY A 346 31.92 -3.81 -11.23
C GLY A 346 30.83 -3.41 -10.23
N SER A 347 31.19 -3.31 -8.96
CA SER A 347 30.28 -3.14 -7.82
C SER A 347 29.24 -2.03 -8.06
N LYS A 348 27.98 -2.44 -8.15
CA LYS A 348 26.77 -1.63 -8.42
C LYS A 348 26.37 -0.70 -7.26
N ILE A 349 27.24 -0.50 -6.27
CA ILE A 349 26.90 0.13 -4.98
C ILE A 349 27.38 1.57 -4.99
N LEU A 350 26.45 2.52 -4.87
CA LEU A 350 26.74 3.95 -4.76
C LEU A 350 27.15 4.34 -3.33
N GLY A 351 26.67 3.61 -2.33
CA GLY A 351 26.99 3.86 -0.94
C GLY A 351 26.29 2.90 0.02
N SER A 352 26.79 2.84 1.26
CA SER A 352 26.15 2.13 2.36
C SER A 352 26.00 3.07 3.56
N PHE A 353 24.79 3.13 4.10
CA PHE A 353 24.43 3.93 5.25
C PHE A 353 24.24 3.00 6.45
N LYS A 354 24.80 3.40 7.59
CA LYS A 354 24.72 2.67 8.87
C LYS A 354 24.13 3.61 9.93
N GLY A 355 23.63 3.02 11.01
CA GLY A 355 23.08 3.77 12.15
C GLY A 355 21.55 3.84 12.19
N PHE A 356 20.86 3.10 11.31
CA PHE A 356 19.42 2.96 11.36
C PHE A 356 19.07 1.72 12.21
N SER A 357 19.11 1.86 13.53
CA SER A 357 18.39 0.95 14.42
C SER A 357 16.95 1.44 14.50
N GLY A 358 16.07 0.86 13.68
CA GLY A 358 14.63 1.00 13.94
C GLY A 358 14.36 0.55 15.36
N VAL A 359 13.74 1.42 16.17
CA VAL A 359 13.32 1.12 17.54
C VAL A 359 11.90 0.57 17.50
#